data_AF-A0AAN8F6I0-F1
#
_entry.id   AF-A0AAN8F6I0-F1
#
_cell.length_a   1.000
_cell.length_b   1.000
_cell.length_c   1.000
_cell.angle_alpha   90.00
_cell.angle_beta   90.00
_cell.angle_gamma   90.00
#
_symmetry.space_group_name_H-M   'P 1'
#
loop_
_entity.id
_entity.type
_entity.pdbx_description
1 polymer ?
#
loop_
_entity_poly.entity_id
_entity_poly.type
_entity_poly.pdbx_seq_one_letter_code
_entity_poly.pdbx_strand_id
1 'polypeptide(L)'
;MLRFPSHVSEISLDTLYPSTECYPLLSHQCVFNKTVNKKGLSSYLGGLNVDDVAFDAKNASMLRAVVAFDTDRPSTAQLSTVQNNTVTVLQGNMMGTSIPVATSESLEHGVRYSLDHVHFTPTQNGTGVPNNSTSTLFFVDPVNGEINANPQLSEQPQGVYTVVVIDTKTTEPLHRIVKKFHYVKDDLKLRYVFSTKLKEFAASRGQFSKKLQEALKVDHPEGHMQVFLSEPKRDMRNASRTSVCFHVLKNEQVQSERSAISALSQTAVENSELSRLYHNYKVINIERCEATSMPMVRQSSFQLPTHVLLLVAGVAILIVVLVALLTYICFVRRYREHLRMKQKQMKMSERASSQLRYSPTFILPPGGPRYY
;
A
#
# COMPACT_ATOMS: atom_id res chain seq x y z
N MET A 1 43.39 53.76 -13.84
CA MET A 1 43.52 53.13 -15.17
C MET A 1 44.08 51.72 -14.94
N LEU A 2 43.36 50.67 -15.40
CA LEU A 2 43.71 49.21 -15.39
C LEU A 2 43.74 48.53 -14.00
N ARG A 3 42.89 47.59 -13.55
CA ARG A 3 42.18 46.36 -14.01
C ARG A 3 43.01 45.05 -14.14
N PHE A 4 42.79 44.16 -13.13
CA PHE A 4 42.62 42.68 -13.12
C PHE A 4 43.80 41.74 -13.53
N PRO A 5 43.67 40.39 -13.41
CA PRO A 5 43.58 39.52 -12.20
C PRO A 5 44.45 38.23 -12.32
N SER A 6 44.53 37.34 -11.31
CA SER A 6 44.82 35.88 -11.45
C SER A 6 44.87 35.20 -10.06
N HIS A 7 43.94 34.30 -9.72
CA HIS A 7 43.91 32.83 -9.94
C HIS A 7 44.89 32.01 -9.04
N VAL A 8 44.34 31.19 -8.12
CA VAL A 8 44.36 29.69 -8.09
C VAL A 8 45.49 29.19 -7.18
N SER A 9 45.37 28.23 -6.25
CA SER A 9 44.49 27.07 -6.02
C SER A 9 44.80 26.54 -4.60
N GLU A 10 43.86 25.86 -3.93
CA GLU A 10 44.22 24.60 -3.24
C GLU A 10 42.99 23.74 -2.86
N ILE A 11 42.81 22.68 -3.66
CA ILE A 11 42.58 21.29 -3.27
C ILE A 11 41.79 21.06 -1.98
N SER A 12 40.52 20.70 -2.13
CA SER A 12 39.76 19.95 -1.14
C SER A 12 39.09 18.83 -1.88
N LEU A 13 39.40 17.57 -1.54
CA LEU A 13 38.59 16.43 -1.94
C LEU A 13 38.77 15.28 -0.93
N ASP A 14 37.61 14.77 -0.52
CA ASP A 14 37.28 13.38 -0.29
C ASP A 14 37.66 12.65 1.02
N THR A 15 36.65 12.60 1.88
CA THR A 15 35.92 11.38 2.30
C THR A 15 36.36 10.04 1.68
N LEU A 16 36.62 9.03 2.53
CA LEU A 16 35.80 7.81 2.70
C LEU A 16 36.60 6.65 3.35
N TYR A 17 36.10 6.19 4.53
CA TYR A 17 35.87 4.79 4.99
C TYR A 17 36.99 3.70 4.84
N PRO A 18 36.90 2.44 5.36
CA PRO A 18 35.83 1.75 6.11
C PRO A 18 36.30 0.81 7.27
N SER A 19 35.32 0.07 7.80
CA SER A 19 35.37 -1.32 8.30
C SER A 19 35.54 -1.53 9.80
N THR A 20 34.48 -2.03 10.40
CA THR A 20 34.43 -2.57 11.76
C THR A 20 33.77 -3.94 11.63
N GLU A 21 34.57 -5.02 11.67
CA GLU A 21 34.06 -6.37 11.92
C GLU A 21 34.23 -6.68 13.41
N CYS A 22 33.16 -7.14 14.06
CA CYS A 22 33.17 -7.62 15.44
C CYS A 22 32.63 -9.06 15.45
N TYR A 23 33.46 -10.01 15.86
CA TYR A 23 33.04 -11.38 16.19
C TYR A 23 32.91 -11.53 17.71
N PRO A 24 31.93 -12.28 18.24
CA PRO A 24 31.62 -12.29 19.66
C PRO A 24 32.46 -13.33 20.40
N LEU A 25 33.17 -12.90 21.43
CA LEU A 25 33.53 -13.73 22.58
C LEU A 25 33.29 -12.91 23.85
N LEU A 26 32.79 -13.60 24.88
CA LEU A 26 32.35 -13.07 26.17
C LEU A 26 33.30 -12.01 26.76
N SER A 27 32.69 -11.05 27.45
CA SER A 27 33.32 -9.93 28.17
C SER A 27 33.73 -8.74 27.27
N HIS A 28 32.88 -7.72 27.31
CA HIS A 28 33.04 -6.39 26.72
C HIS A 28 34.46 -5.81 26.88
N GLN A 29 35.25 -5.82 25.81
CA GLN A 29 36.34 -4.85 25.59
C GLN A 29 36.59 -4.70 24.08
N CYS A 30 36.17 -3.57 23.51
CA CYS A 30 36.62 -3.14 22.19
C CYS A 30 37.79 -2.17 22.36
N VAL A 31 38.95 -2.49 21.81
CA VAL A 31 40.11 -1.58 21.77
C VAL A 31 40.12 -0.88 20.40
N PHE A 32 39.94 0.44 20.40
CA PHE A 32 40.14 1.27 19.22
C PHE A 32 41.62 1.61 19.07
N ASN A 33 42.22 1.27 17.93
CA ASN A 33 43.57 1.71 17.58
C ASN A 33 43.45 2.84 16.55
N LYS A 34 43.78 4.08 16.94
CA LYS A 34 43.82 5.24 16.03
C LYS A 34 45.24 5.76 15.96
N THR A 35 45.91 5.49 14.85
CA THR A 35 47.21 6.06 14.49
C THR A 35 47.05 7.55 14.17
N VAL A 36 47.73 8.41 14.94
CA VAL A 36 47.82 9.85 14.69
C VAL A 36 49.08 10.11 13.87
N ASN A 37 48.95 10.60 12.64
CA ASN A 37 50.08 10.96 11.80
C ASN A 37 50.48 12.42 12.09
N LYS A 38 51.60 12.63 12.79
CA LYS A 38 52.18 13.97 13.09
C LYS A 38 53.44 14.17 12.23
N LYS A 39 53.33 14.94 11.15
CA LYS A 39 54.47 15.59 10.49
C LYS A 39 54.56 17.03 10.97
N GLY A 40 55.65 17.35 11.67
CA GLY A 40 55.98 18.74 12.05
C GLY A 40 57.06 18.80 13.13
N LEU A 41 58.31 18.82 12.69
CA LEU A 41 59.55 19.12 13.44
C LEU A 41 60.05 18.09 14.49
N SER A 42 61.05 17.30 14.08
CA SER A 42 62.26 17.10 14.90
C SER A 42 63.45 16.86 13.97
N SER A 43 64.43 17.75 14.05
CA SER A 43 65.74 17.63 13.41
C SER A 43 66.82 17.74 14.50
N TYR A 44 67.89 16.98 14.30
CA TYR A 44 69.17 17.05 15.01
C TYR A 44 69.18 16.73 16.51
N LEU A 45 69.34 15.43 16.84
CA LEU A 45 70.46 14.92 17.65
C LEU A 45 70.24 13.43 17.95
N GLY A 46 71.18 12.60 17.47
CA GLY A 46 71.54 11.32 18.11
C GLY A 46 70.51 10.20 18.12
N GLY A 47 70.26 9.62 16.94
CA GLY A 47 70.18 8.16 16.70
C GLY A 47 69.69 7.22 17.82
N LEU A 48 68.58 7.53 18.48
CA LEU A 48 67.79 6.57 19.26
C LEU A 48 66.57 6.20 18.41
N ASN A 49 66.61 5.00 17.84
CA ASN A 49 65.46 4.40 17.18
C ASN A 49 64.40 4.09 18.26
N VAL A 50 63.31 4.86 18.28
CA VAL A 50 62.24 4.75 19.29
C VAL A 50 61.15 3.76 18.85
N ASP A 51 61.31 3.10 17.69
CA ASP A 51 60.36 2.11 17.18
C ASP A 51 60.32 0.81 18.01
N ASP A 52 61.29 0.61 18.92
CA ASP A 52 61.41 -0.58 19.79
C ASP A 52 61.07 -0.35 21.28
N VAL A 53 60.46 0.78 21.64
CA VAL A 53 59.96 0.96 23.02
C VAL A 53 58.62 0.24 23.18
N ALA A 54 58.67 -1.07 23.38
CA ALA A 54 57.50 -1.86 23.77
C ALA A 54 57.08 -1.49 25.20
N PHE A 55 55.84 -1.01 25.35
CA PHE A 55 55.23 -0.80 26.66
C PHE A 55 54.98 -2.15 27.33
N ASP A 56 55.82 -2.51 28.31
CA ASP A 56 55.55 -3.65 29.18
C ASP A 56 54.57 -3.22 30.29
N ALA A 57 53.31 -3.63 30.15
CA ALA A 57 52.26 -3.37 31.13
C ALA A 57 52.52 -4.03 32.51
N LYS A 58 53.56 -4.88 32.65
CA LYS A 58 53.94 -5.53 33.90
C LYS A 58 55.10 -4.86 34.65
N ASN A 59 55.70 -3.80 34.09
CA ASN A 59 56.78 -3.10 34.78
C ASN A 59 56.20 -2.16 35.87
N ALA A 60 56.37 -2.56 37.13
CA ALA A 60 55.83 -1.87 38.32
C ALA A 60 56.43 -0.47 38.59
N SER A 61 57.36 -0.01 37.75
CA SER A 61 58.03 1.29 37.92
C SER A 61 57.53 2.40 36.97
N MET A 62 56.54 2.13 36.12
CA MET A 62 55.89 3.16 35.28
C MET A 62 54.63 3.74 35.94
N LEU A 63 54.68 5.04 36.27
CA LEU A 63 53.54 5.79 36.80
C LEU A 63 52.49 6.02 35.70
N ARG A 64 51.29 5.48 35.89
CA ARG A 64 50.13 5.70 35.02
C ARG A 64 49.39 6.96 35.46
N ALA A 65 49.54 8.06 34.73
CA ALA A 65 48.71 9.25 34.91
C ALA A 65 47.42 9.10 34.09
N VAL A 66 46.30 8.83 34.76
CA VAL A 66 44.96 8.87 34.14
C VAL A 66 44.39 10.27 34.40
N VAL A 67 44.29 11.08 33.35
CA VAL A 67 43.58 12.35 33.41
C VAL A 67 42.11 12.04 33.15
N ALA A 68 41.34 11.89 34.23
CA ALA A 68 39.88 11.90 34.17
C ALA A 68 39.43 13.37 34.15
N PHE A 69 38.79 13.79 33.06
CA PHE A 69 38.08 15.07 33.05
C PHE A 69 36.74 14.87 33.73
N ASP A 70 36.73 15.11 35.04
CA ASP A 70 35.51 15.32 35.81
C ASP A 70 35.10 16.77 35.59
N THR A 71 34.23 17.02 34.62
CA THR A 71 33.53 18.30 34.53
C THR A 71 32.17 18.12 35.17
N ASP A 72 32.20 18.23 36.49
CA ASP A 72 31.06 18.64 37.30
C ASP A 72 30.48 19.93 36.71
N ARG A 73 29.33 19.78 36.05
CA ARG A 73 28.41 20.87 35.79
C ARG A 73 27.09 20.44 36.39
N PRO A 74 26.46 21.22 37.28
CA PRO A 74 25.12 20.92 37.74
C PRO A 74 24.21 20.99 36.52
N SER A 75 23.88 19.81 36.01
CA SER A 75 22.90 19.58 34.96
C SER A 75 21.57 20.09 35.48
N THR A 76 21.20 21.30 35.07
CA THR A 76 19.81 21.73 35.02
C THR A 76 19.06 20.61 34.33
N ALA A 77 18.18 19.94 35.07
CA ALA A 77 17.38 18.81 34.63
C ALA A 77 16.97 18.97 33.16
N GLN A 78 17.63 18.21 32.28
CA GLN A 78 17.21 18.08 30.90
C GLN A 78 15.84 17.42 30.97
N LEU A 79 14.78 18.23 30.79
CA LEU A 79 13.44 17.73 30.57
C LEU A 79 13.53 16.69 29.47
N SER A 80 13.08 15.47 29.81
CA SER A 80 12.86 14.38 28.86
C SER A 80 12.22 14.98 27.61
N THR A 81 12.79 14.72 26.43
CA THR A 81 12.27 15.25 25.17
C THR A 81 11.01 14.47 24.80
N VAL A 82 9.93 14.72 25.55
CA VAL A 82 8.63 14.13 25.31
C VAL A 82 8.17 14.62 23.95
N GLN A 83 7.94 13.70 23.02
CA GLN A 83 7.50 14.00 21.67
C GLN A 83 6.03 14.41 21.71
N ASN A 84 5.78 15.65 22.14
CA ASN A 84 4.45 16.21 22.26
C ASN A 84 3.89 16.44 20.86
N ASN A 85 2.66 15.98 20.60
CA ASN A 85 1.92 16.16 19.34
C ASN A 85 2.44 15.35 18.12
N THR A 86 2.44 14.02 18.20
CA THR A 86 2.56 13.18 17.00
C THR A 86 1.19 12.78 16.47
N VAL A 87 1.05 12.82 15.14
CA VAL A 87 -0.11 12.30 14.43
C VAL A 87 0.20 10.90 13.93
N THR A 88 -0.63 9.93 14.28
CA THR A 88 -0.53 8.57 13.76
C THR A 88 -1.73 8.26 12.88
N VAL A 89 -1.48 7.81 11.64
CA VAL A 89 -2.53 7.39 10.71
C VAL A 89 -2.74 5.89 10.86
N LEU A 90 -3.94 5.50 11.30
CA LEU A 90 -4.30 4.09 11.47
C LEU A 90 -4.85 3.53 10.15
N GLN A 91 -4.27 2.43 9.68
CA GLN A 91 -4.75 1.70 8.51
C GLN A 91 -5.70 0.57 8.94
N GLY A 92 -6.51 0.05 8.01
CA GLY A 92 -7.61 -0.88 8.30
C GLY A 92 -7.23 -2.20 9.01
N ASN A 93 -5.95 -2.60 8.96
CA ASN A 93 -5.44 -3.75 9.70
C ASN A 93 -4.78 -3.28 10.99
N MET A 94 -5.59 -2.89 11.98
CA MET A 94 -5.13 -2.35 13.28
C MET A 94 -4.57 -3.42 14.24
N MET A 95 -4.01 -4.50 13.71
CA MET A 95 -3.39 -5.54 14.52
C MET A 95 -2.04 -5.03 15.05
N GLY A 96 -2.00 -4.63 16.32
CA GLY A 96 -0.77 -4.47 17.08
C GLY A 96 0.03 -3.19 16.82
N THR A 97 -0.61 -2.08 16.46
CA THR A 97 0.08 -0.79 16.29
C THR A 97 0.47 -0.19 17.65
N SER A 98 1.64 -0.59 18.12
CA SER A 98 2.39 0.02 19.21
C SER A 98 2.87 1.41 18.82
N ILE A 99 2.52 2.45 19.59
CA ILE A 99 3.11 3.78 19.43
C ILE A 99 3.75 4.22 20.74
N PRO A 100 5.08 4.29 20.81
CA PRO A 100 5.76 4.72 22.03
C PRO A 100 5.48 6.20 22.29
N VAL A 101 5.11 6.51 23.53
CA VAL A 101 4.96 7.90 24.00
C VAL A 101 6.29 8.47 24.48
N ALA A 102 7.21 7.60 24.91
CA ALA A 102 8.45 7.96 25.57
C ALA A 102 9.66 7.37 24.82
N THR A 103 10.74 8.13 24.69
CA THR A 103 12.03 7.63 24.21
C THR A 103 12.71 6.80 25.30
N SER A 104 13.54 5.83 24.94
CA SER A 104 14.17 4.87 25.87
C SER A 104 14.91 5.51 27.06
N GLU A 105 15.30 6.78 26.95
CA GLU A 105 15.94 7.58 28.01
C GLU A 105 15.00 7.95 29.18
N SER A 106 13.68 7.87 28.99
CA SER A 106 12.68 8.18 30.02
C SER A 106 12.32 7.01 30.94
N LEU A 107 12.74 5.78 30.61
CA LEU A 107 12.45 4.58 31.40
C LEU A 107 13.14 4.54 32.77
N GLU A 108 14.14 5.39 33.01
CA GLU A 108 14.93 5.33 34.26
C GLU A 108 14.25 5.97 35.48
N HIS A 109 13.10 6.62 35.35
CA HIS A 109 12.64 7.60 36.35
C HIS A 109 11.29 7.32 37.04
N GLY A 110 10.90 6.07 37.28
CA GLY A 110 9.73 5.76 38.14
C GLY A 110 8.42 6.48 37.73
N VAL A 111 8.34 6.90 36.48
CA VAL A 111 7.21 7.63 35.90
C VAL A 111 6.15 6.60 35.53
N ARG A 112 4.89 6.85 35.91
CA ARG A 112 3.75 6.03 35.51
C ARG A 112 2.87 6.79 34.55
N TYR A 113 2.53 6.14 33.44
CA TYR A 113 1.64 6.68 32.44
C TYR A 113 0.20 6.22 32.70
N SER A 114 -0.75 7.11 32.48
CA SER A 114 -2.18 6.78 32.56
C SER A 114 -2.95 7.52 31.49
N LEU A 115 -3.99 6.86 30.98
CA LEU A 115 -4.93 7.48 30.06
C LEU A 115 -5.84 8.41 30.86
N ASP A 116 -5.85 9.69 30.49
CA ASP A 116 -6.76 10.69 31.07
C ASP A 116 -8.13 10.61 30.38
N HIS A 117 -8.17 10.95 29.10
CA HIS A 117 -9.37 10.84 28.28
C HIS A 117 -9.04 10.77 26.79
N VAL A 118 -10.06 10.44 26.00
CA VAL A 118 -9.99 10.39 24.55
C VAL A 118 -11.10 11.27 23.98
N HIS A 119 -10.71 12.33 23.27
CA HIS A 119 -11.61 13.22 22.57
C HIS A 119 -11.78 12.77 21.11
N PHE A 120 -13.01 12.67 20.62
CA PHE A 120 -13.30 12.29 19.25
C PHE A 120 -13.83 13.47 18.44
N THR A 121 -13.22 13.71 17.28
CA THR A 121 -13.70 14.68 16.28
C THR A 121 -14.21 13.91 15.06
N PRO A 122 -15.52 13.94 14.76
CA PRO A 122 -16.09 13.22 13.62
C PRO A 122 -15.65 13.81 12.28
N THR A 123 -15.74 13.01 11.22
CA THR A 123 -15.56 13.51 9.85
C THR A 123 -16.60 14.58 9.50
N GLN A 124 -16.31 15.38 8.47
CA GLN A 124 -17.24 16.38 7.94
C GLN A 124 -18.54 15.69 7.50
N ASN A 125 -19.67 16.16 8.04
CA ASN A 125 -21.01 15.59 7.87
C ASN A 125 -21.18 14.18 8.45
N GLY A 126 -20.20 13.67 9.22
CA GLY A 126 -20.34 12.45 9.99
C GLY A 126 -21.18 12.72 11.25
N THR A 127 -22.27 11.98 11.41
CA THR A 127 -23.12 12.02 12.62
C THR A 127 -22.77 10.91 13.62
N GLY A 128 -21.77 10.08 13.31
CA GLY A 128 -21.40 8.95 14.13
C GLY A 128 -20.82 9.38 15.47
N VAL A 129 -21.47 8.97 16.56
CA VAL A 129 -20.91 8.99 17.91
C VAL A 129 -20.30 7.61 18.16
N PRO A 130 -19.10 7.50 18.78
CA PRO A 130 -18.53 6.21 19.15
C PRO A 130 -19.52 5.40 20.00
N ASN A 131 -19.69 4.11 19.67
CA ASN A 131 -20.69 3.25 20.33
C ASN A 131 -20.25 2.85 21.75
N ASN A 132 -18.93 2.82 21.97
CA ASN A 132 -18.33 2.54 23.27
C ASN A 132 -17.71 3.82 23.84
N SER A 133 -17.48 3.84 25.15
CA SER A 133 -16.66 4.87 25.78
C SER A 133 -15.33 4.99 25.02
N THR A 134 -14.99 6.18 24.54
CA THR A 134 -13.78 6.41 23.74
C THR A 134 -12.51 6.01 24.48
N SER A 135 -12.54 5.95 25.81
CA SER A 135 -11.46 5.48 26.69
C SER A 135 -11.17 3.98 26.58
N THR A 136 -12.11 3.13 26.18
CA THR A 136 -11.87 1.67 26.01
C THR A 136 -11.26 1.31 24.66
N LEU A 137 -11.14 2.29 23.77
CA LEU A 137 -10.56 2.11 22.44
C LEU A 137 -9.03 2.24 22.44
N PHE A 138 -8.46 2.76 23.53
CA PHE A 138 -7.02 2.97 23.67
C PHE A 138 -6.57 2.52 25.06
N PHE A 139 -5.40 1.89 25.11
CA PHE A 139 -4.76 1.47 26.35
C PHE A 139 -3.38 2.08 26.39
N VAL A 140 -2.95 2.53 27.57
CA VAL A 140 -1.60 3.03 27.79
C VAL A 140 -0.91 2.06 28.73
N ASP A 141 0.23 1.53 28.32
CA ASP A 141 1.07 0.75 29.22
C ASP A 141 1.66 1.70 30.29
N PRO A 142 1.43 1.43 31.58
CA PRO A 142 1.79 2.35 32.65
C PRO A 142 3.29 2.45 32.89
N VAL A 143 4.10 1.53 32.35
CA VAL A 143 5.56 1.45 32.57
C VAL A 143 6.31 2.14 31.43
N ASN A 144 5.99 1.82 30.18
CA ASN A 144 6.72 2.35 29.02
C ASN A 144 5.96 3.48 28.29
N GLY A 145 4.70 3.75 28.67
CA GLY A 145 3.86 4.76 28.06
C GLY A 145 3.32 4.40 26.67
N GLU A 146 3.48 3.17 26.21
CA GLU A 146 3.05 2.73 24.89
C GLU A 146 1.52 2.78 24.75
N ILE A 147 1.04 3.46 23.71
CA ILE A 147 -0.39 3.52 23.40
C ILE A 147 -0.73 2.38 22.44
N ASN A 148 -1.63 1.51 22.87
CA ASN A 148 -2.19 0.41 22.10
C ASN A 148 -3.64 0.71 21.73
N ALA A 149 -3.97 0.61 20.44
CA ALA A 149 -5.34 0.76 19.96
C ALA A 149 -6.09 -0.58 20.03
N ASN A 150 -7.31 -0.57 20.56
CA ASN A 150 -8.20 -1.73 20.58
C ASN A 150 -8.63 -2.07 19.13
N PRO A 151 -8.56 -3.33 18.68
CA PRO A 151 -9.06 -3.74 17.37
C PRO A 151 -10.53 -3.35 17.09
N GLN A 152 -11.35 -3.21 18.14
CA GLN A 152 -12.74 -2.71 18.04
C GLN A 152 -12.84 -1.29 17.45
N LEU A 153 -11.75 -0.52 17.42
CA LEU A 153 -11.68 0.77 16.74
C LEU A 153 -12.09 0.66 15.25
N SER A 154 -12.00 -0.53 14.64
CA SER A 154 -12.37 -0.76 13.24
C SER A 154 -13.88 -0.69 12.98
N GLU A 155 -14.66 -0.91 14.04
CA GLU A 155 -16.12 -0.85 14.06
C GLU A 155 -16.63 0.55 14.46
N GLN A 156 -15.73 1.44 14.90
CA GLN A 156 -16.05 2.79 15.34
C GLN A 156 -16.16 3.78 14.17
N PRO A 157 -16.81 4.94 14.37
CA PRO A 157 -16.87 5.98 13.35
C PRO A 157 -15.48 6.49 12.95
N GLN A 158 -15.36 6.88 11.68
CA GLN A 158 -14.16 7.50 11.12
C GLN A 158 -13.98 8.92 11.67
N GLY A 159 -12.74 9.33 11.93
CA GLY A 159 -12.43 10.66 12.47
C GLY A 159 -11.06 10.78 13.12
N VAL A 160 -10.90 11.81 13.94
CA VAL A 160 -9.67 12.08 14.71
C VAL A 160 -9.92 11.75 16.17
N TYR A 161 -9.12 10.83 16.72
CA TYR A 161 -9.11 10.47 18.13
C TYR A 161 -7.91 11.14 18.79
N THR A 162 -8.16 12.11 19.65
CA THR A 162 -7.14 12.81 20.44
C THR A 162 -7.03 12.13 21.79
N VAL A 163 -5.97 11.34 21.96
CA VAL A 163 -5.65 10.58 23.17
C VAL A 163 -4.77 11.44 24.06
N VAL A 164 -5.21 11.64 25.30
CA VAL A 164 -4.51 12.41 26.31
C VAL A 164 -3.95 11.47 27.35
N VAL A 165 -2.63 11.50 27.52
CA VAL A 165 -1.91 10.70 28.50
C VAL A 165 -1.31 11.63 29.55
N ILE A 166 -1.43 11.26 30.82
CA ILE A 166 -0.80 11.94 31.93
C ILE A 166 0.35 11.07 32.42
N ASP A 167 1.50 11.71 32.64
CA ASP A 167 2.60 11.12 33.39
C ASP A 167 2.51 11.50 34.88
N THR A 168 2.74 10.54 35.75
CA THR A 168 2.70 10.73 37.20
C THR A 168 4.00 10.27 37.81
N LYS A 169 4.62 11.14 38.61
CA LYS A 169 5.75 10.78 39.46
C LYS A 169 5.35 11.06 40.91
N THR A 170 5.18 9.99 41.67
CA THR A 170 5.01 9.92 43.12
C THR A 170 3.86 10.70 43.81
N THR A 171 3.20 11.70 43.20
CA THR A 171 1.86 12.21 43.62
C THR A 171 1.33 13.39 42.79
N GLU A 172 2.13 14.02 41.92
CA GLU A 172 1.67 15.14 41.08
C GLU A 172 1.74 14.79 39.58
N PRO A 173 0.71 15.15 38.79
CA PRO A 173 0.73 14.99 37.33
C PRO A 173 1.71 16.01 36.74
N LEU A 174 2.78 15.53 36.12
CA LEU A 174 3.91 16.37 35.70
C LEU A 174 3.64 17.02 34.34
N HIS A 175 3.11 16.27 33.38
CA HIS A 175 2.90 16.69 32.01
C HIS A 175 1.72 15.99 31.35
N ARG A 176 1.00 16.76 30.52
CA ARG A 176 -0.09 16.27 29.67
C ARG A 176 0.45 16.05 28.25
N ILE A 177 0.42 14.80 27.80
CA ILE A 177 0.89 14.39 26.48
C ILE A 177 -0.31 14.19 25.58
N VAL A 178 -0.33 14.86 24.43
CA VAL A 178 -1.43 14.79 23.47
C VAL A 178 -0.98 14.06 22.21
N LYS A 179 -1.70 13.00 21.83
CA LYS A 179 -1.45 12.19 20.64
C LYS A 179 -2.71 12.13 19.78
N LYS A 180 -2.58 12.34 18.48
CA LYS A 180 -3.72 12.34 17.54
C LYS A 180 -3.68 11.12 16.64
N PHE A 181 -4.78 10.39 16.61
CA PHE A 181 -4.95 9.18 15.81
C PHE A 181 -5.98 9.45 14.72
N HIS A 182 -5.58 9.34 13.47
CA HIS A 182 -6.47 9.51 12.32
C HIS A 182 -6.96 8.14 11.90
N TYR A 183 -8.23 7.84 12.19
CA TYR A 183 -8.89 6.62 11.71
C TYR A 183 -9.75 6.96 10.49
N VAL A 184 -9.23 6.63 9.31
CA VAL A 184 -9.85 6.95 8.02
C VAL A 184 -9.79 5.71 7.13
N LYS A 185 -10.95 5.23 6.70
CA LYS A 185 -11.14 4.15 5.73
C LYS A 185 -10.88 4.69 4.32
N ASP A 186 -10.74 3.78 3.36
CA ASP A 186 -10.32 4.14 2.01
C ASP A 186 -11.40 4.90 1.21
N ASP A 187 -12.67 4.80 1.60
CA ASP A 187 -13.80 5.54 1.03
C ASP A 187 -13.69 7.06 1.21
N LEU A 188 -13.05 7.52 2.29
CA LEU A 188 -12.77 8.93 2.55
C LEU A 188 -11.37 9.36 2.12
N LYS A 189 -10.58 8.45 1.55
CA LYS A 189 -9.25 8.78 1.02
C LYS A 189 -9.32 9.10 -0.45
N LEU A 190 -8.52 10.08 -0.84
CA LEU A 190 -8.18 10.36 -2.21
C LEU A 190 -6.81 9.78 -2.54
N ARG A 191 -6.42 9.83 -3.80
CA ARG A 191 -5.16 9.30 -4.27
C ARG A 191 -4.56 10.21 -5.34
N TYR A 192 -3.33 10.65 -5.10
CA TYR A 192 -2.52 11.29 -6.13
C TYR A 192 -1.98 10.23 -7.06
N VAL A 193 -2.13 10.44 -8.37
CA VAL A 193 -1.51 9.62 -9.42
C VAL A 193 -0.38 10.42 -10.04
N PHE A 194 0.85 9.94 -9.90
CA PHE A 194 2.06 10.59 -10.41
C PHE A 194 2.54 9.88 -11.67
N SER A 195 3.08 10.64 -12.63
CA SER A 195 3.72 10.06 -13.82
C SER A 195 5.12 9.46 -13.53
N THR A 196 5.65 9.67 -12.33
CA THR A 196 6.97 9.20 -11.89
C THR A 196 6.91 7.76 -11.35
N LYS A 197 8.05 7.06 -11.40
CA LYS A 197 8.17 5.69 -10.88
C LYS A 197 8.26 5.69 -9.35
N LEU A 198 7.85 4.58 -8.73
CA LEU A 198 7.76 4.45 -7.27
C LEU A 198 9.06 4.81 -6.55
N LYS A 199 10.21 4.33 -7.04
CA LYS A 199 11.53 4.61 -6.42
C LYS A 199 11.90 6.10 -6.45
N GLU A 200 11.59 6.77 -7.55
CA GLU A 200 11.87 8.20 -7.76
C GLU A 200 10.98 9.07 -6.86
N PHE A 201 9.69 8.76 -6.80
CA PHE A 201 8.77 9.46 -5.90
C PHE A 201 9.09 9.18 -4.43
N ALA A 202 9.41 7.94 -4.06
CA ALA A 202 9.75 7.59 -2.68
C ALA A 202 10.94 8.42 -2.16
N ALA A 203 11.96 8.68 -2.99
CA ALA A 203 13.10 9.52 -2.63
C ALA A 203 12.73 11.00 -2.40
N SER A 204 11.69 11.50 -3.09
CA SER A 204 11.26 12.91 -3.03
C SER A 204 9.99 13.14 -2.20
N ARG A 205 9.39 12.08 -1.63
CA ARG A 205 8.12 12.09 -0.87
C ARG A 205 8.13 13.12 0.26
N GLY A 206 9.22 13.19 1.03
CA GLY A 206 9.33 14.13 2.16
C GLY A 206 9.29 15.60 1.71
N GLN A 207 9.98 15.91 0.62
CA GLN A 207 9.98 17.26 0.04
C GLN A 207 8.61 17.61 -0.56
N PHE A 208 7.97 16.67 -1.27
CA PHE A 208 6.62 16.85 -1.77
C PHE A 208 5.65 17.14 -0.64
N SER A 209 5.67 16.35 0.44
CA SER A 209 4.80 16.54 1.60
C SER A 209 4.99 17.93 2.24
N LYS A 210 6.23 18.39 2.39
CA LYS A 210 6.52 19.72 2.94
C LYS A 210 5.99 20.84 2.04
N LYS A 211 6.30 20.79 0.75
CA LYS A 211 5.85 21.80 -0.22
C LYS A 211 4.33 21.79 -0.41
N LEU A 212 3.68 20.63 -0.31
CA LEU A 212 2.24 20.51 -0.33
C LEU A 212 1.60 21.27 0.82
N GLN A 213 2.13 21.10 2.03
CA GLN A 213 1.64 21.83 3.21
C GLN A 213 1.89 23.34 3.10
N GLU A 214 3.02 23.76 2.52
CA GLU A 214 3.32 25.18 2.26
C GLU A 214 2.36 25.77 1.23
N ALA A 215 2.13 25.08 0.10
CA ALA A 215 1.19 25.51 -0.93
C ALA A 215 -0.24 25.62 -0.40
N LEU A 216 -0.68 24.69 0.44
CA LEU A 216 -2.00 24.73 1.08
C LEU A 216 -2.18 25.96 1.98
N LYS A 217 -1.13 26.38 2.71
CA LYS A 217 -1.20 27.58 3.55
C LYS A 217 -1.38 28.86 2.74
N VAL A 218 -0.81 28.90 1.53
CA VAL A 218 -0.92 30.06 0.63
C VAL A 218 -2.26 30.07 -0.08
N ASP A 219 -2.68 28.93 -0.64
CA ASP A 219 -3.90 28.84 -1.44
C ASP A 219 -5.18 28.78 -0.58
N HIS A 220 -5.08 28.33 0.69
CA HIS A 220 -6.20 28.19 1.63
C HIS A 220 -5.87 28.76 3.02
N PRO A 221 -5.67 30.08 3.17
CA PRO A 221 -5.29 30.67 4.46
C PRO A 221 -6.40 30.59 5.52
N GLU A 222 -7.67 30.58 5.08
CA GLU A 222 -8.88 30.60 5.91
C GLU A 222 -9.17 29.30 6.67
N GLY A 223 -8.49 28.21 6.31
CA GLY A 223 -8.71 26.91 6.94
C GLY A 223 -7.38 26.21 7.08
N HIS A 224 -7.02 25.84 8.30
CA HIS A 224 -5.80 25.10 8.61
C HIS A 224 -5.84 23.71 7.94
N MET A 225 -5.60 23.68 6.64
CA MET A 225 -5.74 22.52 5.80
C MET A 225 -4.46 21.71 5.85
N GLN A 226 -4.60 20.40 6.06
CA GLN A 226 -3.48 19.49 6.19
C GLN A 226 -3.77 18.21 5.42
N VAL A 227 -2.78 17.77 4.64
CA VAL A 227 -2.84 16.51 3.89
C VAL A 227 -1.91 15.48 4.52
N PHE A 228 -2.44 14.28 4.77
CA PHE A 228 -1.67 13.17 5.34
C PHE A 228 -1.49 12.08 4.28
N LEU A 229 -0.24 11.86 3.86
CA LEU A 229 0.10 10.91 2.80
C LEU A 229 0.39 9.51 3.36
N SER A 230 -0.31 8.50 2.82
CA SER A 230 -0.01 7.09 3.05
C SER A 230 1.29 6.69 2.34
N GLU A 231 1.70 5.43 2.51
CA GLU A 231 2.85 4.89 1.80
C GLU A 231 2.62 4.87 0.28
N PRO A 232 3.64 5.22 -0.53
CA PRO A 232 3.52 5.21 -1.97
C PRO A 232 3.47 3.77 -2.49
N LYS A 233 2.61 3.52 -3.47
CA LYS A 233 2.44 2.21 -4.13
C LYS A 233 2.53 2.37 -5.65
N ARG A 234 2.80 1.28 -6.37
CA ARG A 234 2.66 1.29 -7.83
C ARG A 234 1.18 1.47 -8.19
N ASP A 235 0.90 2.26 -9.22
CA ASP A 235 -0.45 2.41 -9.71
C ASP A 235 -0.95 1.09 -10.33
N MET A 236 -2.18 0.70 -10.00
CA MET A 236 -2.78 -0.56 -10.45
C MET A 236 -3.07 -0.58 -11.96
N ARG A 237 -3.39 0.57 -12.54
CA ARG A 237 -3.70 0.73 -13.97
C ARG A 237 -2.42 0.84 -14.79
N ASN A 238 -1.33 1.36 -14.19
CA ASN A 238 -0.05 1.48 -14.87
C ASN A 238 1.14 1.33 -13.92
N ALA A 239 1.88 0.22 -14.03
CA ALA A 239 3.03 -0.07 -13.19
C ALA A 239 4.20 0.93 -13.30
N SER A 240 4.24 1.77 -14.35
CA SER A 240 5.24 2.84 -14.48
C SER A 240 4.90 4.10 -13.66
N ARG A 241 3.65 4.20 -13.17
CA ARG A 241 3.15 5.31 -12.37
C ARG A 241 3.16 4.97 -10.88
N THR A 242 3.18 6.02 -10.07
CA THR A 242 3.08 5.93 -8.62
C THR A 242 1.73 6.45 -8.18
N SER A 243 1.15 5.80 -7.18
CA SER A 243 -0.09 6.24 -6.57
C SER A 243 0.06 6.35 -5.06
N VAL A 244 -0.46 7.41 -4.46
CA VAL A 244 -0.33 7.68 -3.03
C VAL A 244 -1.68 8.08 -2.48
N CYS A 245 -2.27 7.24 -1.62
CA CYS A 245 -3.52 7.59 -0.96
C CYS A 245 -3.28 8.61 0.15
N PHE A 246 -4.26 9.47 0.38
CA PHE A 246 -4.19 10.53 1.37
C PHE A 246 -5.58 10.92 1.84
N HIS A 247 -5.65 11.57 3.00
CA HIS A 247 -6.85 12.23 3.49
C HIS A 247 -6.53 13.67 3.88
N VAL A 248 -7.57 14.49 3.89
CA VAL A 248 -7.46 15.94 4.13
C VAL A 248 -8.15 16.27 5.43
N LEU A 249 -7.49 17.08 6.27
CA LEU A 249 -8.10 17.73 7.42
C LEU A 249 -8.26 19.21 7.11
N LYS A 250 -9.35 19.81 7.60
CA LYS A 250 -9.52 21.26 7.68
C LYS A 250 -10.02 21.55 9.10
N ASN A 251 -9.31 22.40 9.83
CA ASN A 251 -9.61 22.73 11.23
C ASN A 251 -9.76 21.47 12.10
N GLU A 252 -8.79 20.55 11.98
CA GLU A 252 -8.75 19.26 12.69
C GLU A 252 -9.86 18.26 12.34
N GLN A 253 -10.73 18.59 11.39
CA GLN A 253 -11.81 17.73 10.93
C GLN A 253 -11.45 17.06 9.61
N VAL A 254 -11.58 15.73 9.54
CA VAL A 254 -11.42 14.97 8.29
C VAL A 254 -12.48 15.41 7.29
N GLN A 255 -12.06 15.83 6.11
CA GLN A 255 -12.96 16.35 5.06
C GLN A 255 -13.59 15.22 4.25
N SER A 256 -14.82 15.47 3.77
CA SER A 256 -15.45 14.59 2.80
C SER A 256 -14.71 14.63 1.46
N GLU A 257 -14.86 13.57 0.66
CA GLU A 257 -14.26 13.47 -0.67
C GLU A 257 -14.53 14.71 -1.54
N ARG A 258 -15.79 15.17 -1.58
CA ARG A 258 -16.19 16.34 -2.39
C ARG A 258 -15.51 17.61 -1.93
N SER A 259 -15.46 17.87 -0.63
CA SER A 259 -14.80 19.05 -0.07
C SER A 259 -13.29 19.00 -0.27
N ALA A 260 -12.69 17.83 -0.09
CA ALA A 260 -11.27 17.60 -0.31
C ALA A 260 -10.89 17.80 -1.79
N ILE A 261 -11.65 17.23 -2.74
CA ILE A 261 -11.45 17.45 -4.16
C ILE A 261 -11.61 18.94 -4.47
N SER A 262 -12.71 19.56 -4.05
CA SER A 262 -12.95 20.98 -4.32
C SER A 262 -11.81 21.88 -3.82
N ALA A 263 -11.21 21.59 -2.67
CA ALA A 263 -10.09 22.37 -2.17
C ALA A 263 -8.79 22.10 -2.94
N LEU A 264 -8.52 20.84 -3.28
CA LEU A 264 -7.27 20.43 -3.92
C LEU A 264 -7.28 20.59 -5.45
N SER A 265 -8.45 20.68 -6.06
CA SER A 265 -8.65 20.84 -7.51
C SER A 265 -8.85 22.30 -7.92
N GLN A 266 -8.79 23.26 -6.98
CA GLN A 266 -8.88 24.70 -7.24
C GLN A 266 -7.62 25.27 -7.93
N THR A 267 -7.03 24.50 -8.85
CA THR A 267 -5.95 24.90 -9.75
C THR A 267 -6.40 25.90 -10.83
N ALA A 268 -7.66 26.35 -10.79
CA ALA A 268 -8.23 27.32 -11.72
C ALA A 268 -7.92 28.78 -11.37
N VAL A 269 -7.28 29.03 -10.22
CA VAL A 269 -6.68 30.34 -9.94
C VAL A 269 -5.34 30.38 -10.68
N GLU A 270 -5.16 31.33 -11.60
CA GLU A 270 -3.99 31.42 -12.50
C GLU A 270 -2.62 31.45 -11.79
N ASN A 271 -2.59 31.65 -10.46
CA ASN A 271 -1.39 31.70 -9.64
C ASN A 271 -1.38 30.74 -8.43
N SER A 272 -2.12 29.63 -8.49
CA SER A 272 -2.14 28.64 -7.40
C SER A 272 -0.76 27.98 -7.22
N GLU A 273 -0.23 28.03 -5.99
CA GLU A 273 1.01 27.34 -5.62
C GLU A 273 0.83 25.81 -5.70
N LEU A 274 -0.38 25.29 -5.43
CA LEU A 274 -0.71 23.88 -5.62
C LEU A 274 -0.58 23.47 -7.08
N SER A 275 -1.06 24.29 -8.02
CA SER A 275 -0.96 24.01 -9.46
C SER A 275 0.51 23.89 -9.90
N ARG A 276 1.36 24.83 -9.45
CA ARG A 276 2.81 24.79 -9.69
C ARG A 276 3.45 23.54 -9.09
N LEU A 277 3.08 23.18 -7.86
CA LEU A 277 3.56 21.99 -7.19
C LEU A 277 3.18 20.71 -7.96
N TYR A 278 1.92 20.61 -8.39
CA TYR A 278 1.42 19.46 -9.15
C TYR A 278 2.13 19.30 -10.49
N HIS A 279 2.38 20.41 -11.19
CA HIS A 279 3.18 20.38 -12.42
C HIS A 279 4.62 19.89 -12.14
N ASN A 280 5.28 20.46 -11.12
CA ASN A 280 6.66 20.12 -10.76
C ASN A 280 6.84 18.64 -10.36
N TYR A 281 5.89 18.08 -9.61
CA TYR A 281 5.92 16.67 -9.20
C TYR A 281 5.19 15.74 -10.18
N LYS A 282 4.74 16.27 -11.32
CA LYS A 282 4.05 15.56 -12.38
C LYS A 282 2.85 14.74 -11.89
N VAL A 283 2.03 15.37 -11.04
CA VAL A 283 0.72 14.85 -10.64
C VAL A 283 -0.19 14.88 -11.85
N ILE A 284 -0.69 13.72 -12.26
CA ILE A 284 -1.57 13.54 -13.40
C ILE A 284 -3.01 13.76 -12.99
N ASN A 285 -3.42 13.16 -11.87
CA ASN A 285 -4.82 13.17 -11.44
C ASN A 285 -4.95 13.01 -9.93
N ILE A 286 -6.09 13.43 -9.41
CA ILE A 286 -6.57 13.17 -8.04
C ILE A 286 -7.82 12.32 -8.17
N GLU A 287 -7.75 11.09 -7.69
CA GLU A 287 -8.84 10.11 -7.79
C GLU A 287 -9.25 9.60 -6.42
N ARG A 288 -10.34 8.82 -6.33
CA ARG A 288 -10.68 8.10 -5.10
C ARG A 288 -9.61 7.04 -4.83
N CYS A 289 -9.27 6.83 -3.57
CA CYS A 289 -8.49 5.66 -3.18
C CYS A 289 -9.41 4.44 -3.31
N GLU A 290 -9.16 3.58 -4.30
CA GLU A 290 -9.92 2.34 -4.42
C GLU A 290 -9.64 1.48 -3.18
N ALA A 291 -10.68 1.24 -2.37
CA ALA A 291 -10.64 0.14 -1.43
C ALA A 291 -10.29 -1.11 -2.23
N THR A 292 -9.45 -1.98 -1.70
CA THR A 292 -9.16 -3.28 -2.32
C THR A 292 -10.38 -4.20 -2.22
N SER A 293 -11.58 -3.74 -2.62
CA SER A 293 -12.57 -4.64 -3.18
C SER A 293 -12.07 -4.98 -4.59
N MET A 294 -11.18 -5.97 -4.65
CA MET A 294 -11.15 -6.84 -5.82
C MET A 294 -12.61 -7.14 -6.17
N PRO A 295 -12.99 -6.86 -7.42
CA PRO A 295 -12.90 -7.95 -8.35
C PRO A 295 -11.88 -7.59 -9.41
N MET A 296 -10.80 -8.35 -9.46
CA MET A 296 -10.23 -8.77 -10.74
C MET A 296 -11.32 -9.53 -11.52
N VAL A 297 -12.33 -8.81 -12.01
CA VAL A 297 -13.19 -9.25 -13.09
C VAL A 297 -13.11 -8.12 -14.09
N ARG A 298 -12.28 -8.38 -15.11
CA ARG A 298 -12.30 -7.72 -16.40
C ARG A 298 -13.61 -6.97 -16.63
N GLN A 299 -13.48 -5.68 -16.95
CA GLN A 299 -14.46 -4.91 -17.68
C GLN A 299 -15.11 -5.77 -18.77
N SER A 300 -16.28 -6.30 -18.45
CA SER A 300 -17.28 -6.73 -19.40
C SER A 300 -18.54 -6.06 -18.88
N SER A 301 -19.00 -5.08 -19.64
CA SER A 301 -20.06 -4.12 -19.35
C SER A 301 -21.46 -4.72 -19.23
N PHE A 302 -21.57 -5.97 -18.80
CA PHE A 302 -22.81 -6.68 -18.57
C PHE A 302 -22.75 -7.40 -17.21
N GLN A 303 -22.75 -6.63 -16.13
CA GLN A 303 -23.22 -7.14 -14.83
C GLN A 303 -24.74 -7.24 -14.89
N LEU A 304 -25.24 -8.23 -15.63
CA LEU A 304 -26.61 -8.67 -15.46
C LEU A 304 -26.68 -9.40 -14.11
N PRO A 305 -27.68 -9.11 -13.26
CA PRO A 305 -27.89 -9.84 -12.01
C PRO A 305 -27.84 -11.35 -12.28
N THR A 306 -27.22 -12.14 -11.41
CA THR A 306 -27.12 -13.61 -11.55
C THR A 306 -28.48 -14.26 -11.83
N HIS A 307 -29.55 -13.72 -11.28
CA HIS A 307 -30.93 -14.13 -11.57
C HIS A 307 -31.32 -13.94 -13.05
N VAL A 308 -30.91 -12.85 -13.69
CA VAL A 308 -31.18 -12.59 -15.11
C VAL A 308 -30.35 -13.53 -15.99
N LEU A 309 -29.10 -13.81 -15.62
CA LEU A 309 -28.27 -14.78 -16.34
C LEU A 309 -28.89 -16.19 -16.32
N LEU A 310 -29.39 -16.63 -15.16
CA LEU A 310 -30.08 -17.91 -15.01
C LEU A 310 -31.38 -17.97 -15.82
N LEU A 311 -32.13 -16.87 -15.88
CA LEU A 311 -33.33 -16.77 -16.71
C LEU A 311 -32.99 -16.88 -18.20
N VAL A 312 -31.97 -16.16 -18.67
CA VAL A 312 -31.52 -16.22 -20.07
C VAL A 312 -31.05 -17.62 -20.43
N ALA A 313 -30.27 -18.26 -19.55
CA ALA A 313 -29.85 -19.65 -19.74
C ALA A 313 -31.04 -20.61 -19.79
N GLY A 314 -32.02 -20.46 -18.90
CA GLY A 314 -33.24 -21.27 -18.89
C GLY A 314 -34.06 -21.13 -20.17
N VAL A 315 -34.25 -19.90 -20.66
CA VAL A 315 -34.96 -19.64 -21.93
C VAL A 315 -34.20 -20.24 -23.11
N ALA A 316 -32.87 -20.11 -23.16
CA ALA A 316 -32.07 -20.70 -24.22
C ALA A 316 -32.21 -22.23 -24.26
N ILE A 317 -32.18 -22.90 -23.11
CA ILE A 317 -32.39 -24.34 -23.00
C ILE A 317 -33.79 -24.72 -23.51
N LEU A 318 -34.82 -23.97 -23.14
CA LEU A 318 -36.20 -24.22 -23.59
C LEU A 318 -36.33 -24.14 -25.12
N ILE A 319 -35.66 -23.16 -25.74
CA ILE A 319 -35.64 -23.01 -27.21
C ILE A 319 -34.96 -24.21 -27.86
N VAL A 320 -33.82 -24.67 -27.33
CA VAL A 320 -33.11 -25.84 -27.85
C VAL A 320 -33.98 -27.10 -27.78
N VAL A 321 -34.70 -27.30 -26.67
CA VAL A 321 -35.64 -28.42 -26.52
C VAL A 321 -36.77 -28.33 -27.53
N LEU A 322 -37.35 -27.13 -27.74
CA LEU A 322 -38.41 -26.92 -28.72
C LEU A 322 -37.94 -27.26 -30.15
N VAL A 323 -36.75 -26.78 -30.54
CA VAL A 323 -36.16 -27.08 -31.84
C VAL A 323 -35.92 -28.58 -32.01
N ALA A 324 -35.39 -29.26 -30.99
CA ALA A 324 -35.18 -30.71 -31.01
C ALA A 324 -36.50 -31.50 -31.16
N LEU A 325 -37.59 -31.06 -30.51
CA LEU A 325 -38.90 -31.68 -30.66
C LEU A 325 -39.47 -31.48 -32.07
N LEU A 326 -39.34 -30.27 -32.63
CA LEU A 326 -39.80 -30.00 -34.00
C LEU A 326 -39.01 -30.82 -35.02
N THR A 327 -37.69 -30.90 -34.89
CA THR A 327 -36.87 -31.74 -35.79
C THR A 327 -37.21 -33.23 -35.64
N TYR A 328 -37.44 -33.70 -34.42
CA TYR A 328 -37.89 -35.07 -34.15
C TYR A 328 -39.23 -35.38 -34.82
N ILE A 329 -40.24 -34.50 -34.66
CA ILE A 329 -41.56 -34.67 -35.30
C ILE A 329 -41.43 -34.69 -36.83
N CYS A 330 -40.64 -33.78 -37.39
CA CYS A 330 -40.36 -33.76 -38.83
C CYS A 330 -39.68 -35.05 -39.30
N PHE A 331 -38.72 -35.56 -38.55
CA PHE A 331 -38.04 -36.83 -38.85
C PHE A 331 -39.01 -38.01 -38.82
N VAL A 332 -39.84 -38.12 -37.79
CA VAL A 332 -40.85 -39.20 -37.67
C VAL A 332 -41.86 -39.13 -38.80
N ARG A 333 -42.33 -37.94 -39.18
CA ARG A 333 -43.25 -37.76 -40.33
C ARG A 333 -42.60 -38.22 -41.63
N ARG A 334 -41.39 -37.76 -41.92
CA ARG A 334 -40.64 -38.14 -43.12
C ARG A 334 -40.33 -39.63 -43.14
N TYR A 335 -39.95 -40.21 -42.01
CA TYR A 335 -39.68 -41.64 -41.88
C TYR A 335 -40.95 -42.47 -42.14
N ARG A 336 -42.09 -42.06 -41.59
CA ARG A 336 -43.38 -42.71 -41.84
C ARG A 336 -43.81 -42.64 -43.30
N GLU A 337 -43.59 -41.51 -43.97
CA GLU A 337 -43.84 -41.36 -45.41
C GLU A 337 -42.93 -42.27 -46.24
N HIS A 338 -41.63 -42.34 -45.89
CA HIS A 338 -40.69 -43.23 -46.56
C HIS A 338 -41.09 -44.71 -46.41
N LEU A 339 -41.50 -45.14 -45.21
CA LEU A 339 -42.01 -46.49 -44.98
C LEU A 339 -43.28 -46.77 -45.81
N ARG A 340 -44.21 -45.80 -45.91
CA ARG A 340 -45.39 -45.94 -46.77
C ARG A 340 -45.02 -46.06 -48.25
N MET A 341 -44.03 -45.31 -48.72
CA MET A 341 -43.54 -45.41 -50.11
C MET A 341 -42.90 -46.78 -50.36
N LYS A 342 -42.06 -47.27 -49.45
CA LYS A 342 -41.47 -48.62 -49.54
C LYS A 342 -42.54 -49.72 -49.53
N GLN A 343 -43.56 -49.61 -48.69
CA GLN A 343 -44.67 -50.58 -48.66
C GLN A 343 -45.46 -50.57 -49.99
N LYS A 344 -45.68 -49.40 -50.61
CA LYS A 344 -46.31 -49.31 -51.94
C LYS A 344 -45.45 -49.96 -53.03
N GLN A 345 -44.13 -49.75 -53.00
CA GLN A 345 -43.20 -50.39 -53.95
C GLN A 345 -43.19 -51.91 -53.81
N MET A 346 -43.18 -52.44 -52.58
CA MET A 346 -43.27 -53.90 -52.35
C MET A 346 -44.58 -54.47 -52.90
N LYS A 347 -45.72 -53.81 -52.66
CA LYS A 347 -47.02 -54.22 -53.22
C LYS A 347 -47.07 -54.16 -54.75
N MET A 348 -46.38 -53.21 -55.39
CA MET A 348 -46.28 -53.13 -56.86
C MET A 348 -45.35 -54.20 -57.44
N SER A 349 -44.23 -54.48 -56.77
CA SER A 349 -43.31 -55.55 -57.19
C SER A 349 -43.93 -56.93 -57.08
N GLU A 350 -44.79 -57.18 -56.09
CA GLU A 350 -45.53 -58.43 -55.93
C GLU A 350 -46.61 -58.62 -57.02
N ARG A 351 -47.26 -57.52 -57.45
CA ARG A 351 -48.15 -57.56 -58.63
C ARG A 351 -47.38 -57.78 -59.93
N ALA A 352 -46.20 -57.20 -60.09
CA ALA A 352 -45.36 -57.41 -61.28
C ALA A 352 -44.80 -58.85 -61.37
N SER A 353 -44.42 -59.47 -60.24
CA SER A 353 -43.97 -60.87 -60.23
C SER A 353 -45.11 -61.88 -60.43
N SER A 354 -46.36 -61.52 -60.12
CA SER A 354 -47.54 -62.35 -60.43
C SER A 354 -47.91 -62.39 -61.93
N GLN A 355 -47.47 -61.41 -62.74
CA GLN A 355 -47.68 -61.42 -64.20
C GLN A 355 -46.60 -62.20 -64.99
N LEU A 356 -45.46 -62.52 -64.38
CA LEU A 356 -44.38 -63.29 -65.04
C LEU A 356 -44.56 -64.82 -64.95
N ARG A 357 -45.68 -65.31 -64.39
CA ARG A 357 -46.04 -66.74 -64.32
C ARG A 357 -47.03 -67.21 -65.41
N TYR A 358 -47.15 -66.47 -66.51
CA TYR A 358 -47.89 -66.93 -67.70
C TYR A 358 -46.97 -66.91 -68.92
N SER A 359 -46.04 -67.88 -68.99
CA SER A 359 -45.36 -68.22 -70.24
C SER A 359 -46.06 -69.45 -70.84
N PRO A 360 -46.75 -69.33 -71.98
CA PRO A 360 -47.29 -70.49 -72.67
C PRO A 360 -46.14 -71.27 -73.31
N THR A 361 -46.01 -72.53 -72.92
CA THR A 361 -45.05 -73.47 -73.50
C THR A 361 -45.46 -73.75 -74.95
N PHE A 362 -44.72 -73.19 -75.91
CA PHE A 362 -44.89 -73.51 -77.33
C PHE A 362 -44.27 -74.89 -77.61
N ILE A 363 -45.12 -75.87 -77.92
CA ILE A 363 -44.72 -77.19 -78.43
C ILE A 363 -44.68 -77.08 -79.96
N LEU A 364 -43.49 -77.26 -80.55
CA LEU A 364 -43.30 -77.37 -82.00
C LEU A 364 -43.57 -78.82 -82.46
N PRO A 365 -44.36 -79.05 -83.52
CA PRO A 365 -44.56 -80.38 -84.08
C PRO A 365 -43.36 -80.84 -84.94
N PRO A 366 -43.15 -82.16 -85.10
CA PRO A 366 -41.98 -82.74 -85.74
C PRO A 366 -42.00 -82.59 -87.26
N GLY A 367 -40.81 -82.40 -87.85
CA GLY A 367 -40.58 -82.25 -89.28
C GLY A 367 -40.89 -83.52 -90.08
N GLY A 368 -41.61 -83.33 -91.19
CA GLY A 368 -41.81 -84.35 -92.23
C GLY A 368 -40.73 -84.33 -93.31
N PRO A 369 -40.56 -85.42 -94.06
CA PRO A 369 -39.32 -85.74 -94.76
C PRO A 369 -39.21 -85.16 -96.16
N ARG A 370 -37.94 -84.93 -96.53
CA ARG A 370 -37.44 -84.63 -97.88
C ARG A 370 -37.87 -85.69 -98.89
N TYR A 371 -38.21 -85.24 -100.08
CA TYR A 371 -38.04 -86.03 -101.31
C TYR A 371 -37.23 -85.21 -102.32
N TYR A 372 -36.40 -85.96 -103.05
CA TYR A 372 -35.34 -85.56 -103.97
C TYR A 372 -35.80 -84.75 -105.17
#